data_AF-A0A925XWQ1-F1
#
_entry.id   AF-A0A925XWQ1-F1
#
_cell.length_a   1.000
_cell.length_b   1.000
_cell.length_c   1.000
_cell.angle_alpha   90.00
_cell.angle_beta   90.00
_cell.angle_gamma   90.00
#
_symmetry.space_group_name_H-M   'P 1'
#
loop_
_entity.id
_entity.type
_entity.pdbx_description
1 polymer ?
#
loop_
_entity_poly.entity_id
_entity_poly.type
_entity_poly.pdbx_seq_one_letter_code
_entity_poly.pdbx_strand_id
1 'polypeptide(L)' 'MSLKPTPFDPVPMSTARIARAAFPKGNPYLCILDELDILWQDQDFAHLFARDGQPAECPARLALVTVLGL' A
#
# COMPACT_ATOMS: atom_id res chain seq x y z
N MET A 1 -10.16 -16.06 6.84
CA MET A 1 -10.19 -14.59 6.71
C MET A 1 -10.77 -14.26 5.36
N SER A 2 -11.59 -13.20 5.24
CA SER A 2 -12.18 -12.72 3.99
C SER A 2 -11.54 -11.41 3.57
N LEU A 3 -11.35 -11.23 2.25
CA LEU A 3 -10.83 -9.97 1.73
C LEU A 3 -11.94 -8.92 1.78
N LYS A 4 -11.66 -7.80 2.47
CA LYS A 4 -12.49 -6.61 2.43
C LYS A 4 -11.63 -5.49 1.86
N PRO A 5 -11.75 -5.17 0.55
CA PRO A 5 -10.91 -4.18 -0.08
C PRO A 5 -11.04 -2.86 0.69
N THR A 6 -9.93 -2.39 1.23
CA THR A 6 -9.90 -1.08 1.89
C THR A 6 -9.03 -0.19 1.01
N PRO A 7 -9.60 0.83 0.35
CA PRO A 7 -8.78 1.73 -0.45
C PRO A 7 -7.72 2.36 0.45
N PHE A 8 -6.51 2.56 -0.10
CA PHE A 8 -5.52 3.36 0.60
C PHE A 8 -6.05 4.78 0.72
N ASP A 9 -6.09 5.30 1.95
CA ASP A 9 -6.34 6.72 2.14
C ASP A 9 -5.20 7.50 1.47
N PRO A 10 -5.51 8.49 0.62
CA PRO A 10 -4.48 9.27 -0.05
C PRO A 10 -3.63 10.00 0.99
N VAL A 11 -2.31 9.98 0.79
CA VAL A 11 -1.39 10.71 1.66
C VAL A 11 -1.76 12.20 1.63
N PRO A 12 -1.99 12.86 2.79
CA PRO A 12 -2.29 14.27 2.81
C PRO A 12 -1.21 15.10 2.11
N MET A 13 -1.62 16.08 1.31
CA MET A 13 -0.71 16.91 0.52
C MET A 13 0.37 17.59 1.37
N SER A 14 0.04 17.97 2.60
CA SER A 14 0.98 18.55 3.57
C SER A 14 2.11 17.57 3.91
N THR A 15 1.79 16.31 4.17
CA THR A 15 2.75 15.24 4.46
C THR A 15 3.61 14.93 3.24
N ALA A 16 3.00 14.77 2.07
CA ALA A 16 3.71 14.51 0.82
C ALA A 16 4.74 15.62 0.51
N ARG A 17 4.36 16.88 0.73
CA ARG A 17 5.25 18.03 0.54
C ARG A 17 6.44 18.00 1.49
N ILE A 18 6.22 17.73 2.79
CA ILE A 18 7.29 17.65 3.78
C ILE A 18 8.23 16.48 3.46
N ALA A 19 7.69 15.32 3.09
CA ALA A 19 8.47 14.15 2.71
C ALA A 19 9.36 14.45 1.49
N ARG A 20 8.82 15.05 0.43
CA ARG A 20 9.61 15.46 -0.75
C ARG A 20 10.70 16.49 -0.42
N ALA A 21 10.42 17.43 0.48
CA ALA A 21 11.41 18.40 0.94
C ALA A 21 12.51 17.77 1.81
N ALA A 22 12.18 16.77 2.63
CA ALA A 22 13.14 16.04 3.45
C ALA A 22 14.06 15.12 2.63
N PHE A 23 13.58 14.62 1.48
CA PHE A 23 14.33 13.76 0.56
C PHE A 23 14.48 14.42 -0.82
N PRO A 24 15.23 15.54 -0.93
CA PRO A 24 15.30 16.34 -2.16
C PRO A 24 16.01 15.62 -3.32
N LYS A 25 16.80 14.57 -3.04
CA LYS A 25 17.45 13.72 -4.04
C LYS A 25 16.59 12.51 -4.45
N GLY A 26 15.35 12.45 -3.97
CA GLY A 26 14.48 11.30 -4.08
C GLY A 26 14.69 10.28 -2.96
N ASN A 27 13.67 9.46 -2.72
CA ASN A 27 13.71 8.32 -1.82
C ASN A 27 12.98 7.17 -2.53
N PRO A 28 13.60 5.98 -2.69
CA PRO A 28 12.98 4.83 -3.34
C PRO A 28 11.61 4.47 -2.74
N TYR A 29 11.46 4.59 -1.41
CA TYR A 29 10.21 4.32 -0.71
C TYR A 29 9.11 5.34 -1.07
N LEU A 30 9.47 6.61 -1.28
CA LEU A 30 8.50 7.62 -1.71
C LEU A 30 8.09 7.43 -3.16
N CYS A 31 9.02 7.05 -4.05
CA CYS A 31 8.69 6.73 -5.44
C CYS A 31 7.76 5.51 -5.52
N ILE A 32 8.08 4.46 -4.75
CA ILE A 32 7.25 3.26 -4.67
C ILE A 32 5.86 3.64 -4.13
N LEU A 33 5.75 4.43 -3.06
CA LEU A 33 4.47 4.93 -2.51
C LEU A 33 3.65 5.77 -3.49
N ASP A 34 4.29 6.63 -4.29
CA ASP A 34 3.59 7.40 -5.32
C ASP A 34 3.09 6.51 -6.47
N GLU A 35 3.79 5.40 -6.78
CA GLU A 35 3.41 4.45 -7.84
C GLU A 35 2.58 3.24 -7.33
N LEU A 36 2.38 3.11 -6.03
CA LEU A 36 1.83 1.89 -5.42
C LEU A 36 0.39 1.59 -5.78
N ASP A 37 -0.40 2.65 -5.96
CA ASP A 37 -1.79 2.53 -6.42
C ASP A 37 -1.86 1.86 -7.81
N ILE A 38 -0.74 1.86 -8.54
CA ILE A 38 -0.59 1.26 -9.87
C ILE A 38 -0.05 -0.19 -9.77
N LEU A 39 0.74 -0.51 -8.75
CA LEU A 39 1.48 -1.78 -8.67
C LEU A 39 0.69 -2.94 -8.06
N TRP A 40 -0.11 -2.70 -7.02
CA TRP A 40 -0.86 -3.75 -6.33
C TRP A 40 -2.21 -3.25 -5.84
N GLN A 41 -3.27 -3.93 -6.26
CA GLN A 41 -4.61 -3.74 -5.70
C GLN A 41 -4.98 -4.94 -4.84
N ASP A 42 -5.78 -4.71 -3.79
CA ASP A 42 -6.29 -5.80 -2.95
C ASP A 42 -6.97 -6.92 -3.78
N GLN A 43 -7.58 -6.54 -4.90
CA GLN A 43 -8.25 -7.46 -5.83
C GLN A 43 -7.30 -8.48 -6.48
N ASP A 44 -6.02 -8.13 -6.66
CA ASP A 44 -5.01 -9.06 -7.20
C ASP A 44 -4.83 -10.28 -6.27
N PHE A 45 -5.09 -10.10 -4.98
CA PHE A 45 -4.95 -11.14 -3.96
C PHE A 45 -6.28 -11.81 -3.61
N ALA A 46 -7.41 -11.41 -4.20
CA ALA A 46 -8.74 -11.90 -3.82
C ALA A 46 -8.86 -13.43 -3.87
N HIS A 47 -8.16 -14.07 -4.80
CA HIS A 47 -8.13 -15.51 -4.97
C HIS A 47 -7.46 -16.28 -3.81
N LEU A 48 -6.69 -15.59 -2.95
CA LEU A 48 -6.03 -16.17 -1.78
C LEU A 48 -6.90 -16.16 -0.52
N PHE A 49 -8.06 -15.50 -0.56
CA PHE A 49 -8.93 -15.34 0.60
C PHE A 49 -10.23 -16.13 0.45
N ALA A 50 -10.76 -16.59 1.59
CA ALA A 50 -12.09 -17.20 1.61
C ALA A 50 -13.17 -16.14 1.36
N ARG A 51 -14.33 -16.56 0.82
CA ARG A 51 -15.46 -15.65 0.60
C ARG A 51 -15.99 -15.06 1.91
N ASP A 52 -16.04 -15.86 2.96
CA ASP A 52 -16.59 -15.49 4.27
C ASP A 52 -15.56 -15.67 5.39
N GLY A 53 -15.72 -14.89 6.46
CA GLY A 53 -14.90 -14.95 7.67
C GLY A 53 -14.40 -13.60 8.15
N GLN A 54 -13.57 -13.59 9.20
CA GLN A 54 -13.00 -12.37 9.76
C GLN A 54 -12.22 -11.55 8.71
N PRO A 55 -12.26 -10.21 8.74
CA PRO A 55 -11.57 -9.37 7.77
C PRO A 55 -10.06 -9.67 7.77
N ALA A 56 -9.50 -9.82 6.57
CA ALA A 56 -8.07 -9.85 6.36
C ALA A 56 -7.48 -8.44 6.49
N GLU A 57 -6.21 -8.38 6.90
CA GLU A 57 -5.40 -7.18 6.70
C GLU A 57 -5.17 -6.94 5.21
N CYS A 58 -5.04 -5.66 4.81
CA CYS A 58 -4.85 -5.24 3.42
C CYS A 58 -3.64 -5.98 2.79
N PRO A 59 -3.88 -6.94 1.88
CA PRO A 59 -2.81 -7.76 1.31
C PRO A 59 -1.83 -6.95 0.46
N ALA A 60 -2.28 -5.88 -0.22
CA ALA A 60 -1.38 -4.98 -0.94
C ALA A 60 -0.38 -4.30 0.01
N ARG A 61 -0.82 -3.90 1.22
CA ARG A 61 0.06 -3.34 2.25
C ARG A 61 1.03 -4.37 2.82
N LEU A 62 0.63 -5.62 2.95
CA LEU A 62 1.52 -6.70 3.40
C LEU A 62 2.57 -7.06 2.35
N ALA A 63 2.18 -7.08 1.07
CA ALA A 63 3.10 -7.31 -0.04
C ALA A 63 4.20 -6.23 -0.07
N LEU A 64 3.83 -4.97 0.16
CA LEU A 64 4.76 -3.87 0.31
C LEU A 64 5.81 -4.11 1.39
N VAL A 65 5.38 -4.35 2.64
CA VAL A 65 6.31 -4.56 3.77
C VAL A 65 7.25 -5.71 3.47
N THR A 66 6.72 -6.76 2.83
CA THR A 66 7.51 -7.94 2.43
C THR A 66 8.58 -7.61 1.39
N VAL A 67 8.26 -6.80 0.37
CA VAL A 67 9.22 -6.40 -0.69
C VAL A 67 10.26 -5.40 -0.17
N LEU A 68 9.82 -4.47 0.69
CA LEU A 68 10.69 -3.45 1.27
C LEU A 68 11.61 -4.00 2.37
N GLY A 69 11.32 -5.18 2.90
CA GLY A 69 12.10 -5.80 3.98
C GLY A 69 12.07 -5.00 5.29
N LEU A 70 10.97 -4.28 5.53
CA LEU A 70 10.74 -3.43 6.72
C LEU A 70 10.29 -4.24 7.94
#